data_AF-A0A8C9A234-F1
#
_entry.id   AF-A0A8C9A234-F1
#
_cell.length_a   1.000
_cell.length_b   1.000
_cell.length_c   1.000
_cell.angle_alpha   90.00
_cell.angle_beta   90.00
_cell.angle_gamma   90.00
#
_symmetry.space_group_name_H-M   'P 1'
#
loop_
_entity.id
_entity.type
_entity.pdbx_description
1 polymer ?
#
loop_
_entity_poly.entity_id
_entity_poly.type
_entity_poly.pdbx_seq_one_letter_code
_entity_poly.pdbx_strand_id
1 'polypeptide(L)'
;MQWLIRFRIFRAIHKSSHGFHPAPWQLHYQSSSKAGAARWNDHDVPEEFNFANCVLDYWAQMEKGRGGPHPALWEVDAKGEDKWGFERMACLSRKAASILSDTCALSCRDWLMIILPPTAETYWICLACVRLGITFVPGTPQLTAKEILYRLCMSKAQCIVANETGAPVVDSVMSNCPTLKTKLLVSDKSYDRWLDFKELIRDRERKTDTTFT
;
A
#
# COMPACT_ATOMS: atom_id res chain seq x y z
N MET A 1 -23.81 -74.26 16.64
CA MET A 1 -22.42 -74.49 16.22
C MET A 1 -21.94 -73.22 15.54
N GLN A 2 -21.30 -72.32 16.29
CA GLN A 2 -19.84 -72.03 16.21
C GLN A 2 -19.44 -71.34 14.88
N TRP A 3 -18.70 -70.24 14.81
CA TRP A 3 -17.99 -69.38 15.76
C TRP A 3 -17.58 -68.10 15.01
N LEU A 4 -17.39 -67.01 15.75
CA LEU A 4 -16.70 -65.77 15.33
C LEU A 4 -15.23 -66.05 14.96
N ILE A 5 -14.58 -65.16 14.20
CA ILE A 5 -13.24 -64.60 14.53
C ILE A 5 -12.95 -63.35 13.68
N ARG A 6 -12.54 -62.32 14.42
CA ARG A 6 -11.95 -61.03 13.99
C ARG A 6 -10.61 -61.23 13.28
N PHE A 7 -10.21 -60.32 12.40
CA PHE A 7 -8.91 -59.64 12.56
C PHE A 7 -8.91 -58.30 11.80
N ARG A 8 -8.83 -57.22 12.57
CA ARG A 8 -8.34 -55.90 12.13
C ARG A 8 -6.83 -56.00 12.06
N ILE A 9 -6.22 -55.57 10.96
CA ILE A 9 -4.85 -55.02 10.98
C ILE A 9 -4.86 -53.71 10.19
N PHE A 10 -4.54 -52.66 10.93
CA PHE A 10 -4.17 -51.33 10.48
C PHE A 10 -2.94 -51.38 9.58
N ARG A 11 -2.96 -50.60 8.50
CA ARG A 11 -1.77 -49.83 8.11
C ARG A 11 -2.19 -48.43 7.71
N ALA A 12 -1.82 -47.50 8.57
CA ALA A 12 -1.94 -46.07 8.40
C ALA A 12 -1.12 -45.63 7.18
N ILE A 13 -1.73 -44.79 6.34
CA ILE A 13 -0.99 -43.75 5.62
C ILE A 13 -1.64 -42.44 6.03
N HIS A 14 -1.04 -41.83 7.03
CA HIS A 14 -1.30 -40.47 7.44
C HIS A 14 -0.79 -39.54 6.33
N LYS A 15 -1.64 -39.27 5.33
CA LYS A 15 -1.41 -38.12 4.44
C LYS A 15 -2.12 -36.93 5.07
N SER A 16 -1.33 -36.10 5.74
CA SER A 16 -1.66 -34.69 5.96
C SER A 16 -1.87 -34.06 4.59
N SER A 17 -3.13 -33.96 4.15
CA SER A 17 -3.48 -33.04 3.08
C SER A 17 -3.68 -31.68 3.72
N HIS A 18 -2.60 -30.91 3.80
CA HIS A 18 -2.70 -29.46 3.89
C HIS A 18 -3.53 -29.01 2.68
N GLY A 19 -4.80 -28.72 2.94
CA GLY A 19 -5.69 -28.14 1.96
C GLY A 19 -5.10 -26.80 1.55
N PHE A 20 -4.56 -26.75 0.33
CA PHE A 20 -4.48 -25.51 -0.40
C PHE A 20 -5.93 -25.02 -0.56
N HIS A 21 -6.33 -24.07 0.26
CA HIS A 21 -7.49 -23.26 -0.07
C HIS A 21 -7.13 -22.49 -1.35
N PRO A 22 -7.80 -22.73 -2.49
CA PRO A 22 -7.61 -21.90 -3.66
C PRO A 22 -8.02 -20.47 -3.30
N ALA A 23 -7.27 -19.49 -3.80
CA ALA A 23 -7.68 -18.10 -3.81
C ALA A 23 -9.11 -17.98 -4.40
N PRO A 24 -9.88 -16.94 -4.06
CA PRO A 24 -11.22 -16.74 -4.61
C PRO A 24 -11.23 -16.95 -6.12
N TRP A 25 -12.18 -17.74 -6.60
CA TRP A 25 -12.37 -18.28 -7.94
C TRP A 25 -12.52 -17.23 -9.08
N GLN A 26 -12.15 -15.98 -8.84
CA GLN A 26 -12.23 -14.87 -9.79
C GLN A 26 -10.97 -14.69 -10.67
N LEU A 27 -10.04 -15.66 -10.67
CA LEU A 27 -8.83 -15.64 -11.50
C LEU A 27 -8.78 -16.79 -12.52
N HIS A 28 -9.92 -17.19 -13.08
CA HIS A 28 -9.95 -18.09 -14.23
C HIS A 28 -9.88 -17.28 -15.53
N TYR A 29 -8.69 -17.20 -16.10
CA TYR A 29 -8.46 -16.72 -17.47
C TYR A 29 -9.09 -17.68 -18.49
N GLN A 30 -10.08 -17.20 -19.25
CA GLN A 30 -10.55 -17.89 -20.45
C GLN A 30 -10.24 -17.03 -21.68
N SER A 31 -9.28 -17.48 -22.49
CA SER A 31 -8.94 -16.84 -23.76
C SER A 31 -10.15 -16.88 -24.71
N SER A 32 -10.80 -15.74 -24.91
CA SER A 32 -11.84 -15.56 -25.92
C SER A 32 -11.28 -14.81 -27.13
N SER A 33 -10.45 -15.46 -27.95
CA SER A 33 -10.12 -14.92 -29.27
C SER A 33 -11.22 -15.32 -30.27
N LYS A 34 -12.10 -14.38 -30.62
CA LYS A 34 -12.80 -14.42 -31.92
C LYS A 34 -11.86 -13.88 -32.99
N ALA A 35 -11.91 -14.47 -34.18
CA ALA A 35 -11.02 -14.18 -35.31
C ALA A 35 -11.04 -12.69 -35.72
N GLY A 36 -10.06 -11.93 -35.26
CA GLY A 36 -9.77 -10.55 -35.59
C GLY A 36 -8.37 -10.19 -35.05
N ALA A 37 -7.66 -9.24 -35.68
CA ALA A 37 -6.33 -8.85 -35.24
C ALA A 37 -6.36 -8.32 -33.80
N ALA A 38 -5.55 -8.92 -32.91
CA ALA A 38 -5.49 -8.55 -31.50
C ALA A 38 -5.21 -7.05 -31.33
N ARG A 39 -6.10 -6.35 -30.66
CA ARG A 39 -5.87 -4.96 -30.23
C ARG A 39 -4.95 -4.96 -29.02
N TRP A 40 -4.20 -3.87 -28.82
CA TRP A 40 -3.29 -3.71 -27.68
C TRP A 40 -3.98 -3.85 -26.29
N ASN A 41 -5.33 -3.81 -26.26
CA ASN A 41 -6.14 -3.94 -25.04
C ASN A 41 -7.05 -5.19 -25.03
N ASP A 42 -6.79 -6.20 -25.88
CA ASP A 42 -7.55 -7.47 -25.83
C ASP A 42 -7.02 -8.38 -24.70
N HIS A 43 -7.30 -7.97 -23.47
CA HIS A 43 -7.05 -8.77 -22.28
C HIS A 43 -8.36 -9.03 -21.54
N ASP A 44 -8.57 -10.28 -21.14
CA ASP A 44 -9.63 -10.68 -20.21
C ASP A 44 -9.23 -10.21 -18.81
N VAL A 45 -9.62 -8.96 -18.48
CA VAL A 45 -9.31 -8.30 -17.21
C VAL A 45 -10.59 -8.07 -16.41
N PRO A 46 -10.55 -8.15 -15.07
CA PRO A 46 -11.69 -7.78 -14.23
C PRO A 46 -12.13 -6.34 -14.49
N GLU A 47 -13.44 -6.09 -14.41
CA GLU A 47 -14.02 -4.74 -14.55
C GLU A 47 -13.49 -3.78 -13.47
N GLU A 48 -13.28 -4.29 -12.25
CA GLU A 48 -12.71 -3.55 -11.14
C GLU A 48 -11.54 -4.31 -10.51
N PHE A 49 -10.46 -3.59 -10.23
CA PHE A 49 -9.31 -4.13 -9.51
C PHE A 49 -8.64 -3.06 -8.65
N ASN A 50 -8.37 -3.39 -7.39
CA ASN A 50 -7.58 -2.54 -6.50
C ASN A 50 -6.58 -3.41 -5.74
N PHE A 51 -5.28 -3.20 -5.97
CA PHE A 51 -4.24 -4.05 -5.37
C PHE A 51 -4.28 -4.04 -3.83
N ALA A 52 -4.55 -2.87 -3.23
CA ALA A 52 -4.54 -2.75 -1.78
C ALA A 52 -5.74 -3.50 -1.14
N ASN A 53 -6.90 -3.50 -1.80
CA ASN A 53 -8.08 -4.21 -1.30
C ASN A 53 -8.04 -5.71 -1.66
N CYS A 54 -7.69 -6.05 -2.90
CA CYS A 54 -7.77 -7.42 -3.41
C CYS A 54 -6.59 -8.30 -2.95
N VAL A 55 -5.41 -7.70 -2.73
CA VAL A 55 -4.18 -8.45 -2.42
C VAL A 55 -3.73 -8.19 -0.99
N LEU A 56 -3.44 -6.93 -0.65
CA LEU A 56 -2.89 -6.60 0.67
C LEU A 56 -3.87 -6.96 1.80
N ASP A 57 -5.15 -6.58 1.68
CA ASP A 57 -6.14 -6.86 2.72
C ASP A 57 -6.47 -8.35 2.82
N TYR A 58 -6.41 -9.10 1.71
CA TYR A 58 -6.53 -10.56 1.74
C TYR A 58 -5.42 -11.19 2.59
N TRP A 59 -4.16 -10.81 2.36
CA TRP A 59 -3.05 -11.32 3.15
C TRP A 59 -3.10 -10.87 4.62
N ALA A 60 -3.54 -9.64 4.88
CA ALA A 60 -3.77 -9.16 6.25
C ALA A 60 -4.85 -9.98 6.99
N GLN A 61 -5.91 -10.42 6.30
CA GLN A 61 -6.91 -11.32 6.90
C GLN A 61 -6.34 -12.72 7.15
N MET A 62 -5.53 -13.24 6.23
CA MET A 62 -4.90 -14.55 6.39
C MET A 62 -3.90 -14.60 7.57
N GLU A 63 -3.17 -13.52 7.81
CA GLU A 63 -2.24 -13.39 8.94
C GLU A 63 -2.95 -13.58 10.29
N LYS A 64 -4.18 -13.06 10.44
CA LYS A 64 -5.01 -13.25 11.65
C LYS A 64 -5.40 -14.71 11.90
N GLY A 65 -5.53 -15.50 10.83
CA GLY A 65 -6.01 -16.88 10.91
C GLY A 65 -4.92 -17.95 10.93
N ARG A 66 -3.70 -17.66 10.44
CA ARG A 66 -2.66 -18.68 10.17
C ARG A 66 -1.54 -18.80 11.21
N GLY A 67 -1.62 -18.07 12.32
CA GLY A 67 -0.79 -18.37 13.50
C GLY A 67 0.59 -17.70 13.55
N GLY A 68 0.72 -16.48 13.01
CA GLY A 68 1.89 -15.64 13.28
C GLY A 68 2.13 -14.59 12.20
N PRO A 69 2.85 -13.49 12.54
CA PRO A 69 3.09 -12.42 11.59
C PRO A 69 4.06 -12.85 10.49
N HIS A 70 3.65 -12.67 9.23
CA HIS A 70 4.51 -12.90 8.06
C HIS A 70 5.04 -11.55 7.56
N PRO A 71 6.35 -11.38 7.38
CA PRO A 71 6.91 -10.10 6.95
C PRO A 71 6.45 -9.78 5.53
N ALA A 72 5.72 -8.68 5.38
CA ALA A 72 5.31 -8.07 4.12
C ALA A 72 6.36 -7.07 3.62
N LEU A 73 7.02 -6.36 4.55
CA LEU A 73 8.11 -5.45 4.28
C LEU A 73 9.22 -5.68 5.32
N TRP A 74 10.46 -5.71 4.85
CA TRP A 74 11.65 -5.76 5.69
C TRP A 74 12.54 -4.58 5.34
N GLU A 75 12.61 -3.64 6.26
CA GLU A 75 13.43 -2.44 6.17
C GLU A 75 14.73 -2.66 6.95
N VAL A 76 15.85 -2.30 6.34
CA VAL A 76 17.18 -2.44 6.94
C VAL A 76 17.94 -1.15 6.70
N ASP A 77 18.39 -0.51 7.78
CA ASP A 77 19.15 0.72 7.74
C ASP A 77 20.32 0.69 8.76
N ALA A 78 20.97 1.83 8.98
CA ALA A 78 22.07 1.93 9.95
C ALA A 78 21.60 1.86 11.42
N LYS A 79 20.31 2.03 11.69
CA LYS A 79 19.70 1.97 13.03
C LYS A 79 19.24 0.56 13.38
N GLY A 80 18.95 -0.28 12.39
CA GLY A 80 18.68 -1.69 12.58
C GLY A 80 17.81 -2.30 11.49
N GLU A 81 17.07 -3.34 11.89
CA GLU A 81 16.14 -4.06 11.02
C GLU A 81 14.73 -3.97 11.58
N ASP A 82 13.77 -3.57 10.74
CA ASP A 82 12.35 -3.54 11.07
C ASP A 82 11.55 -4.41 10.10
N LYS A 83 10.70 -5.27 10.65
CA LYS A 83 9.82 -6.17 9.89
C LYS A 83 8.37 -5.79 10.12
N TRP A 84 7.64 -5.61 9.02
CA TRP A 84 6.25 -5.20 9.02
C TRP A 84 5.37 -6.33 8.50
N GLY A 85 4.40 -6.78 9.29
CA GLY A 85 3.38 -7.74 8.86
C GLY A 85 2.35 -7.15 7.89
N PHE A 86 1.60 -7.99 7.18
CA PHE A 86 0.55 -7.55 6.26
C PHE A 86 -0.57 -6.80 6.98
N GLU A 87 -0.98 -7.22 8.17
CA GLU A 87 -1.98 -6.53 8.99
C GLU A 87 -1.51 -5.11 9.32
N ARG A 88 -0.25 -4.97 9.76
CA ARG A 88 0.30 -3.67 10.13
C ARG A 88 0.39 -2.74 8.91
N MET A 89 0.85 -3.25 7.76
CA MET A 89 0.87 -2.51 6.49
C MET A 89 -0.54 -2.11 6.02
N ALA A 90 -1.52 -3.01 6.13
CA ALA A 90 -2.91 -2.73 5.79
C ALA A 90 -3.54 -1.67 6.71
N CYS A 91 -3.23 -1.71 8.01
CA CYS A 91 -3.66 -0.71 8.99
C CYS A 91 -3.07 0.68 8.68
N LEU A 92 -1.75 0.75 8.49
CA LEU A 92 -1.05 2.01 8.25
C LEU A 92 -1.40 2.62 6.89
N SER A 93 -1.56 1.81 5.85
CA SER A 93 -2.04 2.32 4.55
C SER A 93 -3.46 2.86 4.59
N ARG A 94 -4.37 2.29 5.41
CA ARG A 94 -5.72 2.86 5.62
C ARG A 94 -5.68 4.18 6.38
N LYS A 95 -4.82 4.29 7.39
CA LYS A 95 -4.62 5.56 8.12
C LYS A 95 -4.02 6.63 7.23
N ALA A 96 -2.99 6.28 6.45
CA ALA A 96 -2.42 7.15 5.44
C ALA A 96 -3.47 7.58 4.41
N ALA A 97 -4.35 6.68 3.96
CA ALA A 97 -5.46 7.04 3.06
C ALA A 97 -6.41 8.07 3.69
N SER A 98 -6.84 7.88 4.95
CA SER A 98 -7.66 8.88 5.65
C SER A 98 -6.94 10.23 5.80
N ILE A 99 -5.62 10.25 5.98
CA ILE A 99 -4.85 11.51 6.02
C ILE A 99 -4.86 12.18 4.64
N LEU A 100 -4.64 11.43 3.57
CA LEU A 100 -4.66 11.96 2.20
C LEU A 100 -6.05 12.49 1.82
N SER A 101 -7.13 11.80 2.21
CA SER A 101 -8.49 12.27 1.94
C SER A 101 -8.90 13.44 2.82
N ASP A 102 -8.79 13.29 4.14
CA ASP A 102 -9.44 14.20 5.09
C ASP A 102 -8.59 15.44 5.34
N THR A 103 -7.27 15.26 5.47
CA THR A 103 -6.34 16.35 5.79
C THR A 103 -5.82 17.01 4.53
N CYS A 104 -5.51 16.23 3.49
CA CYS A 104 -4.98 16.78 2.23
C CYS A 104 -6.04 17.10 1.18
N ALA A 105 -7.31 16.78 1.46
CA ALA A 105 -8.44 16.99 0.54
C ALA A 105 -8.22 16.36 -0.85
N LEU A 106 -7.53 15.21 -0.90
CA LEU A 106 -7.29 14.48 -2.14
C LEU A 106 -8.39 13.45 -2.38
N SER A 107 -8.65 13.22 -3.66
CA SER A 107 -9.70 12.33 -4.14
C SER A 107 -9.22 11.49 -5.33
N CYS A 108 -10.06 10.58 -5.80
CA CYS A 108 -9.77 9.76 -6.97
C CYS A 108 -9.41 10.65 -8.17
N ARG A 109 -8.38 10.25 -8.93
CA ARG A 109 -7.80 10.97 -10.08
C ARG A 109 -6.97 12.21 -9.74
N ASP A 110 -6.84 12.58 -8.47
CA ASP A 110 -5.83 13.56 -8.07
C ASP A 110 -4.42 12.98 -8.19
N TRP A 111 -3.44 13.89 -8.28
CA TRP A 111 -2.04 13.55 -8.46
C TRP A 111 -1.26 13.93 -7.22
N LEU A 112 -0.42 13.00 -6.75
CA LEU A 112 0.45 13.19 -5.59
C LEU A 112 1.90 12.88 -5.96
N MET A 113 2.83 13.78 -5.68
CA MET A 113 4.26 13.54 -5.92
C MET A 113 4.93 13.00 -4.65
N ILE A 114 5.77 11.97 -4.76
CA ILE A 114 6.50 11.39 -3.63
C ILE A 114 8.00 11.54 -3.88
N ILE A 115 8.69 12.30 -3.03
CA ILE A 115 10.16 12.47 -3.05
C ILE A 115 10.71 11.99 -1.71
N LEU A 116 10.79 10.67 -1.56
CA LEU A 116 11.22 10.02 -0.33
C LEU A 116 12.19 8.87 -0.63
N PRO A 117 13.11 8.54 0.29
CA PRO A 117 13.82 7.27 0.26
C PRO A 117 12.85 6.08 0.42
N PRO A 118 13.28 4.84 0.10
CA PRO A 118 12.42 3.65 0.16
C PRO A 118 12.21 3.13 1.60
N THR A 119 11.69 3.98 2.50
CA THR A 119 11.33 3.63 3.87
C THR A 119 9.90 3.08 3.95
N ALA A 120 9.50 2.52 5.10
CA ALA A 120 8.14 2.02 5.31
C ALA A 120 7.05 3.06 5.01
N GLU A 121 7.25 4.34 5.36
CA GLU A 121 6.27 5.40 5.10
C GLU A 121 5.99 5.59 3.60
N THR A 122 7.02 5.48 2.76
CA THR A 122 6.88 5.55 1.29
C THR A 122 5.92 4.48 0.79
N TYR A 123 6.03 3.25 1.32
CA TYR A 123 5.12 2.16 0.95
C TYR A 123 3.70 2.39 1.50
N TRP A 124 3.55 2.92 2.71
CA TRP A 124 2.22 3.24 3.25
C TRP A 124 1.50 4.28 2.40
N ILE A 125 2.22 5.31 1.95
CA ILE A 125 1.68 6.38 1.10
C ILE A 125 1.34 5.84 -0.30
N CYS A 126 2.21 5.03 -0.91
CA CYS A 126 1.91 4.39 -2.19
C CYS A 126 0.64 3.54 -2.11
N LEU A 127 0.53 2.69 -1.08
CA LEU A 127 -0.65 1.87 -0.86
C LEU A 127 -1.91 2.71 -0.57
N ALA A 128 -1.77 3.81 0.18
CA ALA A 128 -2.85 4.75 0.41
C ALA A 128 -3.35 5.41 -0.90
N CYS A 129 -2.42 5.78 -1.79
CA CYS A 129 -2.78 6.33 -3.11
C CYS A 129 -3.55 5.29 -3.93
N VAL A 130 -3.09 4.04 -3.95
CA VAL A 130 -3.79 2.93 -4.62
C VAL A 130 -5.20 2.75 -4.07
N ARG A 131 -5.38 2.80 -2.73
CA ARG A 131 -6.72 2.69 -2.11
C ARG A 131 -7.69 3.77 -2.55
N LEU A 132 -7.20 5.00 -2.70
CA LEU A 132 -8.02 6.17 -3.04
C LEU A 132 -8.19 6.38 -4.55
N GLY A 133 -7.46 5.64 -5.39
CA GLY A 133 -7.40 5.92 -6.83
C GLY A 133 -6.65 7.22 -7.16
N ILE A 134 -5.70 7.62 -6.30
CA ILE A 134 -4.79 8.75 -6.54
C ILE A 134 -3.63 8.28 -7.41
N THR A 135 -3.28 9.05 -8.43
CA THR A 135 -2.10 8.80 -9.26
C THR A 135 -0.87 9.35 -8.55
N PHE A 136 -0.01 8.48 -8.04
CA PHE A 136 1.24 8.92 -7.42
C PHE A 136 2.38 8.98 -8.43
N VAL A 137 3.22 10.01 -8.32
CA VAL A 137 4.39 10.26 -9.16
C VAL A 137 5.65 10.11 -8.29
N PRO A 138 6.31 8.94 -8.33
CA PRO A 138 7.54 8.75 -7.58
C PRO A 138 8.68 9.59 -8.18
N GLY A 139 9.48 10.18 -7.30
CA GLY A 139 10.66 10.97 -7.61
C GLY A 139 11.80 10.60 -6.68
N THR A 140 13.02 10.62 -7.20
CA THR A 140 14.22 10.30 -6.41
C THR A 140 14.57 11.48 -5.49
N PRO A 141 15.08 11.26 -4.27
CA PRO A 141 15.48 12.35 -3.36
C PRO A 141 16.54 13.32 -3.93
N GLN A 142 17.26 12.91 -4.98
CA GLN A 142 18.30 13.69 -5.66
C GLN A 142 17.77 14.69 -6.69
N LEU A 143 16.44 14.79 -6.86
CA LEU A 143 15.86 15.75 -7.81
C LEU A 143 16.22 17.18 -7.44
N THR A 144 16.66 17.93 -8.45
CA THR A 144 16.93 19.37 -8.35
C THR A 144 15.62 20.16 -8.36
N ALA A 145 15.67 21.42 -7.89
CA ALA A 145 14.53 22.34 -7.94
C ALA A 145 13.87 22.42 -9.33
N LYS A 146 14.68 22.50 -10.39
CA LYS A 146 14.19 22.55 -11.78
C LYS A 146 13.41 21.29 -12.17
N GLU A 147 13.88 20.12 -11.76
CA GLU A 147 13.21 18.85 -12.08
C GLU A 147 11.94 18.63 -11.24
N ILE A 148 11.95 19.07 -9.98
CA ILE A 148 10.75 19.08 -9.13
C ILE A 148 9.69 19.98 -9.76
N LEU A 149 10.06 21.22 -10.12
CA LEU A 149 9.16 22.16 -10.77
C LEU A 149 8.55 21.57 -12.05
N TYR A 150 9.40 21.02 -12.93
CA TYR A 150 8.95 20.39 -14.16
C TYR A 150 7.91 19.29 -13.90
N ARG A 151 8.19 18.39 -12.95
CA ARG A 151 7.28 17.27 -12.63
C ARG A 151 5.98 17.75 -12.00
N LEU A 152 6.03 18.72 -11.09
CA LEU A 152 4.84 19.31 -10.47
C LEU A 152 3.94 19.99 -11.51
N CYS A 153 4.51 20.81 -12.40
CA CYS A 153 3.75 21.47 -13.45
C CYS A 153 3.14 20.48 -14.46
N MET A 154 3.90 19.47 -14.89
CA MET A 154 3.44 18.49 -15.87
C MET A 154 2.35 17.56 -15.30
N SER A 155 2.50 17.12 -14.05
CA SER A 155 1.51 16.27 -13.38
C SER A 155 0.29 17.02 -12.86
N LYS A 156 0.41 18.34 -12.65
CA LYS A 156 -0.56 19.15 -11.91
C LYS A 156 -0.84 18.56 -10.52
N ALA A 157 0.18 17.99 -9.89
CA ALA A 157 0.07 17.40 -8.57
C ALA A 157 -0.50 18.41 -7.56
N GLN A 158 -1.44 17.94 -6.76
CA GLN A 158 -2.10 18.74 -5.72
C GLN A 158 -1.42 18.57 -4.36
N CYS A 159 -0.71 17.46 -4.17
CA CYS A 159 0.05 17.20 -2.97
C CYS A 159 1.46 16.73 -3.31
N ILE A 160 2.41 17.06 -2.45
CA ILE A 160 3.77 16.52 -2.47
C ILE A 160 4.13 15.98 -1.10
N VAL A 161 4.83 14.85 -1.08
CA VAL A 161 5.44 14.29 0.12
C VAL A 161 6.95 14.35 -0.01
N ALA A 162 7.64 14.90 0.98
CA ALA A 162 9.09 14.98 1.03
C ALA A 162 9.61 14.83 2.46
N ASN A 163 10.91 14.65 2.60
CA ASN A 163 11.61 14.66 3.89
C ASN A 163 12.23 16.04 4.17
N GLU A 164 12.97 16.16 5.28
CA GLU A 164 13.62 17.42 5.70
C GLU A 164 14.64 17.96 4.69
N THR A 165 15.26 17.10 3.88
CA THR A 165 16.20 17.53 2.84
C THR A 165 15.48 18.03 1.58
N GLY A 166 14.34 17.43 1.25
CA GLY A 166 13.55 17.80 0.08
C GLY A 166 12.69 19.05 0.29
N ALA A 167 12.18 19.26 1.51
CA ALA A 167 11.25 20.36 1.80
C ALA A 167 11.77 21.76 1.40
N PRO A 168 13.02 22.16 1.71
CA PRO A 168 13.56 23.46 1.27
C PRO A 168 13.64 23.59 -0.26
N VAL A 169 13.95 22.50 -0.97
CA VAL A 169 14.06 22.49 -2.43
C VAL A 169 12.67 22.65 -3.07
N VAL A 170 11.66 21.97 -2.53
CA VAL A 170 10.27 22.13 -2.95
C VAL A 170 9.77 23.55 -2.69
N ASP A 171 10.07 24.11 -1.52
CA ASP A 171 9.65 25.46 -1.15
C ASP A 171 10.24 26.53 -2.07
N SER A 172 11.45 26.32 -2.60
CA SER A 172 12.10 27.22 -3.56
C SER A 172 11.35 27.37 -4.89
N VAL A 173 10.48 26.41 -5.24
CA VAL A 173 9.74 26.41 -6.51
C VAL A 173 8.23 26.61 -6.35
N MET A 174 7.71 26.67 -5.13
CA MET A 174 6.27 26.73 -4.84
C MET A 174 5.53 27.88 -5.54
N SER A 175 6.15 29.06 -5.65
CA SER A 175 5.53 30.22 -6.31
C SER A 175 5.19 29.97 -7.79
N ASN A 176 5.81 28.97 -8.41
CA ASN A 176 5.58 28.58 -9.80
C ASN A 176 4.65 27.36 -9.93
N CYS A 177 4.13 26.81 -8.83
CA CYS A 177 3.32 25.60 -8.79
C CYS A 177 1.90 25.89 -8.23
N PRO A 178 1.02 26.59 -8.98
CA PRO A 178 -0.28 27.02 -8.46
C PRO A 178 -1.25 25.86 -8.17
N THR A 179 -1.00 24.66 -8.71
CA THR A 179 -1.84 23.48 -8.46
C THR A 179 -1.53 22.79 -7.14
N LEU A 180 -0.34 23.03 -6.57
CA LEU A 180 0.11 22.39 -5.35
C LEU A 180 -0.58 23.04 -4.14
N LYS A 181 -1.46 22.28 -3.48
CA LYS A 181 -2.28 22.76 -2.36
C LYS A 181 -1.69 22.35 -1.01
N THR A 182 -1.16 21.13 -0.93
CA THR A 182 -0.74 20.53 0.34
C THR A 182 0.66 19.94 0.25
N LYS A 183 1.36 19.94 1.38
CA LYS A 183 2.73 19.43 1.51
C LYS A 183 2.83 18.60 2.78
N LEU A 184 3.24 17.35 2.64
CA LEU A 184 3.44 16.41 3.74
C LEU A 184 4.92 16.18 3.98
N LEU A 185 5.33 16.29 5.23
CA LEU A 185 6.70 16.05 5.67
C LEU A 185 6.79 14.68 6.33
N VAL A 186 7.71 13.84 5.86
CA VAL A 186 8.11 12.60 6.53
C VAL A 186 9.51 12.81 7.10
N SER A 187 9.57 13.15 8.38
CA SER A 187 10.81 13.39 9.11
C SER A 187 10.59 13.21 10.60
N ASP A 188 11.67 13.13 11.37
CA ASP A 188 11.62 13.25 12.84
C ASP A 188 11.61 14.71 13.30
N LYS A 189 11.73 15.66 12.36
CA LYS A 189 11.70 17.11 12.60
C LYS A 189 10.45 17.72 11.99
N SER A 190 9.92 18.76 12.64
CA SER A 190 8.88 19.63 12.05
C SER A 190 9.50 20.65 11.09
N TYR A 191 8.75 21.05 10.06
CA TYR A 191 9.13 22.12 9.14
C TYR A 191 7.94 23.07 8.92
N ASP A 192 8.20 24.38 8.96
CA ASP A 192 7.13 25.39 8.91
C ASP A 192 6.27 25.24 7.64
N ARG A 193 4.94 25.31 7.80
CA ARG A 193 3.95 25.18 6.71
C ARG A 193 3.95 23.82 5.99
N TRP A 194 4.50 22.79 6.61
CA TRP A 194 4.36 21.41 6.17
C TRP A 194 3.57 20.61 7.19
N LEU A 195 2.70 19.72 6.71
CA LEU A 195 1.94 18.81 7.54
C LEU A 195 2.84 17.66 7.98
N ASP A 196 2.97 17.42 9.28
CA ASP A 196 3.78 16.31 9.81
C ASP A 196 3.03 14.98 9.63
N PHE A 197 3.53 14.14 8.72
CA PHE A 197 2.90 12.86 8.42
C PHE A 197 2.98 11.87 9.58
N LYS A 198 4.10 11.82 10.32
CA LYS A 198 4.29 10.89 11.44
C LYS A 198 3.37 11.26 12.60
N GLU A 199 3.22 12.55 12.88
CA GLU A 199 2.26 13.04 13.86
C GLU A 199 0.83 12.68 13.47
N LEU A 200 0.44 12.93 12.23
CA LEU A 200 -0.89 12.61 11.74
C LEU A 200 -1.20 11.10 11.86
N ILE A 201 -0.23 10.22 11.60
CA ILE A 201 -0.39 8.77 11.81
C ILE A 201 -0.62 8.44 13.29
N ARG A 202 0.19 8.99 14.20
CA ARG A 202 0.03 8.81 15.67
C ARG A 202 -1.31 9.33 16.17
N ASP A 203 -1.82 10.41 15.59
CA ASP A 203 -3.14 10.96 15.93
C ASP A 203 -4.28 10.02 15.53
N ARG A 204 -4.16 9.37 14.36
CA ARG A 204 -5.12 8.36 13.93
C ARG A 204 -5.05 7.10 14.79
N GLU A 205 -3.87 6.72 15.27
CA GLU A 205 -3.67 5.63 16.24
C GLU A 205 -4.44 5.87 17.54
N ARG A 206 -4.24 7.03 18.17
CA ARG A 206 -4.93 7.37 19.43
C ARG A 206 -6.46 7.37 19.32
N LYS A 207 -6.99 7.84 18.17
CA LYS A 207 -8.43 7.85 17.92
C LYS A 207 -9.00 6.45 17.74
N THR A 208 -8.28 5.54 17.09
CA THR A 208 -8.72 4.13 16.98
C THR A 208 -8.83 3.46 18.34
N ASP A 209 -7.89 3.68 19.26
CA ASP A 209 -7.90 3.02 20.58
C ASP A 209 -9.03 3.52 21.49
N THR A 210 -9.43 4.78 21.36
CA THR A 210 -10.49 5.40 22.18
C THR A 210 -11.90 4.95 21.77
N THR A 211 -12.07 4.36 20.59
CA THR A 211 -13.40 3.96 20.06
C THR A 211 -13.80 2.53 20.47
N PHE A 212 -12.91 1.80 21.18
CA PHE A 212 -13.13 0.44 21.65
C PHE A 212 -13.28 0.30 23.18
N THR A 213 -13.45 1.43 23.88
CA THR A 213 -13.82 1.49 25.32
C THR A 213 -15.21 2.06 25.49
#